data_AF-A0A969BA20-F1
#
_entry.id   AF-A0A969BA20-F1
#
_cell.length_a   1.000
_cell.length_b   1.000
_cell.length_c   1.000
_cell.angle_alpha   90.00
_cell.angle_beta   90.00
_cell.angle_gamma   90.00
#
_symmetry.space_group_name_H-M   'P 1'
#
loop_
_entity.id
_entity.type
_entity.pdbx_description
1 polymer ?
#
loop_
_entity_poly.entity_id
_entity_poly.type
_entity_poly.pdbx_seq_one_letter_code
_entity_poly.pdbx_strand_id
1 'polypeptide(L)'
;MKGDIVVELDEGTYCLTETFCLSGEDSGNNGHNVIYRAVENKNVCISGGKAIENWMLEDSLFVAPVKGLKFRQIYVNGKRAIRSRTPNAGDYYKTKLWDLENKKLMIDANYIKKMKDIYKLEMVMLMKSADAYLRINDMVLPTDSLPFEWLPRYAAIRFCEPEQEMLYNRALASKVDDIPFYFENSLEFIDQPGEWHLDQLNEKLYYKPRDGETIHNLEVVAPYLETLVQIKGALGNPARNIQFKGLQFMHTTWLRPDNKGNLTYLAGQYVSGANGSNQLLVSRPPAAVQINMANNIVIEKNIFMHLGATALDIQYGAGHNTVAGNLIQDVSGNGISIARSSCPKPEMFANQIPATGMETERHNLISNNYITPHWHRFFWVGWHIGRLCKQCYH
;
A
#
# COMPACT_ATOMS: atom_id res chain seq x y z
N MET A 1 -21.07 28.94 14.21
CA MET A 1 -19.86 29.13 15.00
C MET A 1 -19.61 30.62 15.18
N LYS A 2 -18.98 31.01 16.29
CA LYS A 2 -18.60 32.40 16.60
C LYS A 2 -17.08 32.62 16.62
N GLY A 3 -16.31 31.56 16.39
CA GLY A 3 -14.86 31.50 16.44
C GLY A 3 -14.41 30.13 15.93
N ASP A 4 -13.11 30.01 15.66
CA ASP A 4 -12.48 28.73 15.32
C ASP A 4 -12.55 27.79 16.53
N ILE A 5 -12.71 26.50 16.27
CA ILE A 5 -12.56 25.44 17.27
C ILE A 5 -11.17 24.86 17.10
N VAL A 6 -10.38 24.90 18.16
CA VAL A 6 -9.02 24.33 18.18
C VAL A 6 -9.02 23.10 19.09
N VAL A 7 -8.71 21.96 18.49
CA VAL A 7 -8.42 20.71 19.18
C VAL A 7 -6.91 20.57 19.21
N GLU A 8 -6.33 20.81 20.38
CA GLU A 8 -4.89 20.78 20.61
C GLU A 8 -4.50 19.49 21.32
N LEU A 9 -3.57 18.74 20.72
CA LEU A 9 -3.10 17.45 21.21
C LEU A 9 -1.72 17.60 21.83
N ASP A 10 -1.54 17.10 23.05
CA ASP A 10 -0.24 17.09 23.74
C ASP A 10 0.63 15.92 23.24
N GLU A 11 1.90 15.94 23.63
CA GLU A 11 2.91 14.95 23.25
C GLU A 11 2.47 13.51 23.54
N GLY A 12 2.63 12.64 22.55
CA GLY A 12 2.35 11.22 22.71
C GLY A 12 1.91 10.51 21.44
N THR A 13 1.71 9.21 21.58
CA THR A 13 1.20 8.33 20.52
C THR A 13 -0.25 7.96 20.82
N TYR A 14 -1.16 8.45 19.98
CA TYR A 14 -2.58 8.18 19.99
C TYR A 14 -2.87 7.00 19.05
N CYS A 15 -2.86 5.80 19.62
CA CYS A 15 -3.20 4.57 18.90
C CYS A 15 -4.71 4.50 18.68
N LEU A 16 -5.15 4.65 17.44
CA LEU A 16 -6.56 4.55 17.07
C LEU A 16 -7.00 3.09 17.12
N THR A 17 -8.23 2.82 17.58
CA THR A 17 -8.92 1.51 17.50
C THR A 17 -9.78 1.37 16.24
N GLU A 18 -10.11 2.50 15.60
CA GLU A 18 -10.93 2.63 14.41
C GLU A 18 -10.61 3.94 13.67
N THR A 19 -11.06 4.07 12.43
CA THR A 19 -10.86 5.29 11.63
C THR A 19 -11.55 6.49 12.28
N PHE A 20 -10.84 7.61 12.44
CA PHE A 20 -11.43 8.87 12.84
C PHE A 20 -12.20 9.49 11.66
N CYS A 21 -13.53 9.40 11.70
CA CYS A 21 -14.42 9.85 10.64
C CYS A 21 -14.94 11.26 10.91
N LEU A 22 -14.80 12.15 9.93
CA LEU A 22 -15.33 13.52 9.92
C LEU A 22 -16.25 13.71 8.73
N SER A 23 -17.37 14.39 8.95
CA SER A 23 -18.47 14.54 8.00
C SER A 23 -18.82 16.01 7.75
N GLY A 24 -19.91 16.26 7.01
CA GLY A 24 -20.49 17.60 6.86
C GLY A 24 -20.86 18.24 8.19
N GLU A 25 -21.27 17.45 9.19
CA GLU A 25 -21.67 17.95 10.52
C GLU A 25 -20.48 18.47 11.34
N ASP A 26 -19.27 17.98 11.06
CA ASP A 26 -18.03 18.37 11.76
C ASP A 26 -17.38 19.61 11.14
N SER A 27 -18.07 20.26 10.20
CA SER A 27 -17.54 21.36 9.44
C SER A 27 -17.46 22.66 10.22
N GLY A 28 -16.38 23.41 9.96
CA GLY A 28 -16.35 24.83 10.30
C GLY A 28 -17.44 25.60 9.53
N ASN A 29 -18.09 26.57 10.16
CA ASN A 29 -19.14 27.39 9.53
C ASN A 29 -19.05 28.87 9.95
N ASN A 30 -19.79 29.74 9.25
CA ASN A 30 -19.75 31.20 9.44
C ASN A 30 -18.35 31.82 9.29
N GLY A 31 -17.53 31.28 8.38
CA GLY A 31 -16.15 31.76 8.17
C GLY A 31 -15.11 31.23 9.17
N HIS A 32 -15.49 30.29 10.04
CA HIS A 32 -14.60 29.69 11.03
C HIS A 32 -14.19 28.25 10.68
N ASN A 33 -13.11 27.79 11.30
CA ASN A 33 -12.49 26.48 11.07
C ASN A 33 -12.60 25.55 12.29
N VAL A 34 -12.49 24.25 12.04
CA VAL A 34 -12.16 23.23 13.05
C VAL A 34 -10.71 22.79 12.81
N ILE A 35 -9.84 22.98 13.80
CA ILE A 35 -8.39 22.85 13.66
C ILE A 35 -7.88 21.79 14.63
N TYR A 36 -7.38 20.67 14.10
CA TYR A 36 -6.67 19.65 14.85
C TYR A 36 -5.17 19.92 14.74
N ARG A 37 -4.49 20.15 15.87
CA ARG A 37 -3.06 20.45 15.86
C ARG A 37 -2.29 19.86 17.03
N ALA A 38 -1.01 19.59 16.82
CA ALA A 38 -0.08 19.37 17.92
C ALA A 38 0.11 20.66 18.73
N VAL A 39 0.34 20.53 20.04
CA VAL A 39 0.98 21.57 20.86
C VAL A 39 2.31 21.97 20.21
N GLU A 40 2.64 23.26 20.27
CA GLU A 40 3.83 23.80 19.62
C GLU A 40 5.11 23.05 20.06
N ASN A 41 5.93 22.64 19.08
CA ASN A 41 7.17 21.87 19.27
C ASN A 41 7.00 20.50 19.96
N LYS A 42 5.77 19.94 20.01
CA LYS A 42 5.52 18.59 20.52
C LYS A 42 5.35 17.57 19.41
N ASN A 43 5.81 16.34 19.67
CA ASN A 43 5.61 15.21 18.77
C ASN A 43 4.29 14.51 19.09
N VAL A 44 3.32 14.63 18.20
CA VAL A 44 2.01 14.00 18.31
C VAL A 44 1.85 12.99 17.19
N CYS A 45 1.82 11.71 17.54
CA CYS A 45 1.65 10.62 16.59
C CYS A 45 0.24 10.05 16.65
N ILE A 46 -0.48 10.12 15.53
CA ILE A 46 -1.72 9.38 15.29
C ILE A 46 -1.32 8.06 14.62
N SER A 47 -1.50 6.95 15.33
CA SER A 47 -0.98 5.64 14.93
C SER A 47 -2.11 4.65 14.67
N GLY A 48 -2.02 3.94 13.54
CA GLY A 48 -2.88 2.80 13.21
C GLY A 48 -2.25 1.45 13.56
N GLY A 49 -1.18 1.46 14.37
CA GLY A 49 -0.39 0.30 14.72
C GLY A 49 -0.63 -0.20 16.14
N LYS A 50 -0.21 -1.44 16.39
CA LYS A 50 -0.18 -2.08 17.70
C LYS A 50 1.23 -2.51 18.03
N ALA A 51 1.62 -2.30 19.28
CA ALA A 51 2.85 -2.87 19.82
C ALA A 51 2.74 -4.41 19.84
N ILE A 52 3.82 -5.08 19.44
CA ILE A 52 4.00 -6.52 19.62
C ILE A 52 4.89 -6.71 20.83
N GLU A 53 4.41 -7.50 21.79
CA GLU A 53 5.02 -7.66 23.12
C GLU A 53 5.29 -9.16 23.40
N ASN A 54 5.92 -9.44 24.55
CA ASN A 54 6.22 -10.80 25.02
C ASN A 54 7.20 -11.54 24.09
N TRP A 55 8.24 -10.82 23.66
CA TRP A 55 9.31 -11.38 22.86
C TRP A 55 10.17 -12.36 23.66
N MET A 56 10.47 -13.49 23.05
CA MET A 56 11.36 -14.52 23.56
C MET A 56 12.40 -14.87 22.50
N LEU A 57 13.57 -15.34 22.94
CA LEU A 57 14.59 -15.88 22.06
C LEU A 57 14.29 -17.37 21.80
N GLU A 58 14.03 -17.73 20.55
CA GLU A 58 13.98 -19.13 20.08
C GLU A 58 15.10 -19.31 19.06
N ASP A 59 16.06 -20.20 19.36
CA ASP A 59 17.31 -20.37 18.61
C ASP A 59 18.07 -19.04 18.42
N SER A 60 18.05 -18.48 17.20
CA SER A 60 18.67 -17.20 16.85
C SER A 60 17.65 -16.12 16.46
N LEU A 61 16.36 -16.37 16.67
CA LEU A 61 15.27 -15.47 16.29
C LEU A 61 14.54 -14.95 17.53
N PHE A 62 14.11 -13.71 17.46
CA PHE A 62 13.12 -13.18 18.41
C PHE A 62 11.74 -13.60 17.93
N VAL A 63 10.94 -14.12 18.85
CA VAL A 63 9.61 -14.66 18.58
C VAL A 63 8.59 -14.05 19.53
N ALA A 64 7.45 -13.62 19.02
CA ALA A 64 6.36 -13.10 19.84
C ALA A 64 4.98 -13.58 19.34
N PRO A 65 4.00 -13.78 20.24
CA PRO A 65 2.63 -14.07 19.85
C PRO A 65 1.94 -12.82 19.26
N VAL A 66 1.17 -12.99 18.18
CA VAL A 66 0.47 -11.88 17.50
C VAL A 66 -1.05 -11.87 17.68
N LYS A 67 -1.63 -12.89 18.34
CA LYS A 67 -3.06 -12.97 18.70
C LYS A 67 -4.00 -12.62 17.53
N GLY A 68 -3.79 -13.26 16.38
CA GLY A 68 -4.62 -13.09 15.19
C GLY A 68 -4.38 -11.82 14.36
N LEU A 69 -3.42 -10.95 14.73
CA LEU A 69 -3.08 -9.78 13.92
C LEU A 69 -2.50 -10.20 12.56
N LYS A 70 -2.96 -9.52 11.51
CA LYS A 70 -2.46 -9.67 10.13
C LYS A 70 -1.86 -8.36 9.66
N PHE A 71 -0.66 -8.42 9.12
CA PHE A 71 0.10 -7.26 8.66
C PHE A 71 1.13 -7.67 7.60
N ARG A 72 1.52 -6.69 6.79
CA ARG A 72 2.55 -6.86 5.74
C ARG A 72 3.81 -6.03 6.00
N GLN A 73 3.85 -5.31 7.10
CA GLN A 73 4.99 -4.51 7.56
C GLN A 73 5.12 -4.67 9.07
N ILE A 74 6.35 -4.56 9.56
CA ILE A 74 6.60 -4.22 10.96
C ILE A 74 7.69 -3.14 11.00
N TYR A 75 7.65 -2.34 12.05
CA TYR A 75 8.66 -1.32 12.33
C TYR A 75 9.29 -1.67 13.66
N VAL A 76 10.60 -1.90 13.65
CA VAL A 76 11.39 -2.23 14.84
C VAL A 76 12.27 -1.04 15.17
N ASN A 77 12.09 -0.46 16.35
CA ASN A 77 12.77 0.75 16.82
C ASN A 77 12.71 1.90 15.79
N GLY A 78 11.50 2.15 15.24
CA GLY A 78 11.26 3.18 14.22
C GLY A 78 11.86 2.89 12.83
N LYS A 79 12.38 1.67 12.60
CA LYS A 79 12.93 1.27 11.30
C LYS A 79 12.14 0.12 10.72
N ARG A 80 11.64 0.27 9.49
CA ARG A 80 10.99 -0.81 8.75
C ARG A 80 11.87 -2.06 8.70
N ALA A 81 11.28 -3.20 9.00
CA ALA A 81 11.92 -4.51 8.86
C ALA A 81 11.55 -5.14 7.51
N ILE A 82 12.41 -6.03 7.01
CA ILE A 82 12.27 -6.65 5.69
C ILE A 82 11.41 -7.90 5.85
N ARG A 83 10.31 -8.00 5.10
CA ARG A 83 9.57 -9.26 5.06
C ARG A 83 10.46 -10.30 4.37
N SER A 84 10.70 -11.42 5.07
CA SER A 84 11.64 -12.48 4.68
C SER A 84 11.50 -12.85 3.20
N ARG A 85 12.60 -12.81 2.45
CA ARG A 85 12.57 -13.01 1.00
C ARG A 85 13.77 -13.75 0.45
N THR A 86 13.59 -14.40 -0.69
CA THR A 86 14.68 -14.99 -1.46
C THR A 86 14.52 -14.74 -2.96
N PRO A 87 15.60 -14.38 -3.67
CA PRO A 87 16.89 -13.99 -3.12
C PRO A 87 16.83 -12.63 -2.42
N ASN A 88 17.89 -12.27 -1.70
CA ASN A 88 18.07 -10.97 -1.09
C ASN A 88 18.08 -9.83 -2.12
N ALA A 89 17.83 -8.60 -1.67
CA ALA A 89 17.80 -7.44 -2.54
C ALA A 89 19.15 -7.23 -3.26
N GLY A 90 19.09 -7.01 -4.57
CA GLY A 90 20.29 -6.93 -5.44
C GLY A 90 20.38 -8.12 -6.40
N ASP A 91 19.93 -9.29 -5.95
CA ASP A 91 19.78 -10.49 -6.78
C ASP A 91 18.31 -10.75 -7.08
N TYR A 92 18.03 -11.34 -8.24
CA TYR A 92 16.66 -11.68 -8.65
C TYR A 92 16.64 -12.94 -9.50
N TYR A 93 15.63 -13.77 -9.26
CA TYR A 93 15.25 -14.80 -10.20
C TYR A 93 14.65 -14.17 -11.46
N LYS A 94 14.53 -14.97 -12.51
CA LYS A 94 14.04 -14.53 -13.81
C LYS A 94 12.99 -15.48 -14.34
N THR A 95 11.86 -14.93 -14.79
CA THR A 95 10.83 -15.72 -15.50
C THR A 95 11.42 -16.35 -16.75
N LYS A 96 10.86 -17.49 -17.20
CA LYS A 96 11.40 -18.20 -18.36
C LYS A 96 10.45 -18.31 -19.52
N LEU A 97 9.23 -18.77 -19.29
CA LEU A 97 8.23 -18.95 -20.33
C LEU A 97 6.83 -18.74 -19.75
N TRP A 98 5.90 -18.32 -20.61
CA TRP A 98 4.50 -18.15 -20.26
C TRP A 98 3.63 -19.13 -21.04
N ASP A 99 3.03 -20.10 -20.36
CA ASP A 99 2.00 -20.96 -20.93
C ASP A 99 0.64 -20.25 -20.78
N LEU A 100 0.22 -19.61 -21.87
CA LEU A 100 -0.99 -18.79 -21.91
C LEU A 100 -2.27 -19.64 -21.93
N GLU A 101 -2.21 -20.82 -22.53
CA GLU A 101 -3.34 -21.73 -22.67
C GLU A 101 -3.71 -22.32 -21.31
N ASN A 102 -2.73 -22.83 -20.58
CA ASN A 102 -2.95 -23.44 -19.26
C ASN A 102 -2.79 -22.46 -18.11
N LYS A 103 -2.50 -21.19 -18.40
CA LYS A 103 -2.25 -20.11 -17.42
C LYS A 103 -1.19 -20.48 -16.38
N LYS A 104 -0.01 -20.89 -16.86
CA LYS A 104 1.16 -21.26 -16.03
C LYS A 104 2.37 -20.40 -16.34
N LEU A 105 3.13 -20.05 -15.31
CA LEU A 105 4.41 -19.36 -15.45
C LEU A 105 5.54 -20.37 -15.24
N MET A 106 6.47 -20.45 -16.19
CA MET A 106 7.64 -21.32 -16.08
C MET A 106 8.82 -20.54 -15.48
N ILE A 107 9.49 -21.16 -14.53
CA ILE A 107 10.74 -20.67 -13.91
C ILE A 107 11.78 -21.79 -13.89
N ASP A 108 13.05 -21.49 -13.65
CA ASP A 108 14.07 -22.53 -13.45
C ASP A 108 13.71 -23.37 -12.20
N ALA A 109 13.60 -24.68 -12.36
CA ALA A 109 13.25 -25.60 -11.28
C ALA A 109 14.27 -25.56 -10.14
N ASN A 110 15.54 -25.23 -10.42
CA ASN A 110 16.57 -25.13 -9.39
C ASN A 110 16.29 -24.03 -8.36
N TYR A 111 15.50 -23.01 -8.71
CA TYR A 111 15.12 -21.95 -7.77
C TYR A 111 14.29 -22.50 -6.61
N ILE A 112 13.45 -23.52 -6.87
CA ILE A 112 12.48 -24.03 -5.88
C ILE A 112 12.78 -25.43 -5.35
N LYS A 113 13.79 -26.13 -5.91
CA LYS A 113 14.15 -27.53 -5.54
C LYS A 113 14.37 -27.75 -4.04
N LYS A 114 14.78 -26.72 -3.30
CA LYS A 114 15.09 -26.80 -1.87
C LYS A 114 14.05 -26.12 -0.97
N MET A 115 13.05 -25.46 -1.54
CA MET A 115 12.02 -24.73 -0.79
C MET A 115 11.01 -25.69 -0.18
N LYS A 116 10.58 -25.41 1.04
CA LYS A 116 9.48 -26.11 1.71
C LYS A 116 8.24 -25.21 1.72
N ASP A 117 7.06 -25.81 1.95
CA ASP A 117 5.80 -25.07 2.13
C ASP A 117 5.47 -24.04 1.03
N ILE A 118 5.75 -24.42 -0.22
CA ILE A 118 5.61 -23.59 -1.44
C ILE A 118 4.24 -22.93 -1.63
N TYR A 119 3.18 -23.48 -1.03
CA TYR A 119 1.81 -22.99 -1.11
C TYR A 119 1.51 -21.80 -0.16
N LYS A 120 2.49 -21.37 0.65
CA LYS A 120 2.39 -20.19 1.53
C LYS A 120 3.17 -18.97 1.01
N LEU A 121 3.83 -19.13 -0.14
CA LEU A 121 4.71 -18.12 -0.73
C LEU A 121 3.93 -17.07 -1.51
N GLU A 122 4.51 -15.87 -1.57
CA GLU A 122 4.13 -14.82 -2.51
C GLU A 122 5.29 -14.57 -3.46
N MET A 123 5.02 -14.52 -4.76
CA MET A 123 5.96 -14.05 -5.77
C MET A 123 5.75 -12.55 -5.98
N VAL A 124 6.83 -11.77 -5.84
CA VAL A 124 6.84 -10.36 -6.22
C VAL A 124 7.62 -10.21 -7.53
N MET A 125 6.88 -9.91 -8.60
CA MET A 125 7.41 -9.75 -9.95
C MET A 125 7.58 -8.27 -10.28
N LEU A 126 8.78 -7.89 -10.72
CA LEU A 126 9.20 -6.51 -10.96
C LEU A 126 9.01 -6.14 -12.43
N MET A 127 7.84 -5.61 -12.75
CA MET A 127 7.36 -5.40 -14.12
C MET A 127 7.56 -3.96 -14.62
N LYS A 128 8.77 -3.58 -15.04
CA LYS A 128 9.06 -2.22 -15.54
C LYS A 128 8.47 -1.14 -14.62
N SER A 129 7.41 -0.43 -15.04
CA SER A 129 6.75 0.67 -14.31
C SER A 129 5.67 0.21 -13.31
N ALA A 130 5.60 -1.07 -13.00
CA ALA A 130 4.61 -1.70 -12.15
C ALA A 130 5.24 -2.92 -11.45
N ASP A 131 4.70 -3.33 -10.31
CA ASP A 131 5.00 -4.59 -9.66
C ASP A 131 3.73 -5.47 -9.55
N ALA A 132 3.93 -6.78 -9.46
CA ALA A 132 2.87 -7.75 -9.23
C ALA A 132 3.18 -8.61 -8.01
N TYR A 133 2.23 -8.68 -7.08
CA TYR A 133 2.25 -9.51 -5.89
C TYR A 133 1.30 -10.68 -6.12
N LEU A 134 1.85 -11.87 -6.26
CA LEU A 134 1.16 -13.04 -6.79
C LEU A 134 1.25 -14.18 -5.79
N ARG A 135 0.13 -14.59 -5.21
CA ARG A 135 0.13 -15.70 -4.25
C ARG A 135 0.25 -17.00 -5.01
N ILE A 136 1.09 -17.90 -4.51
CA ILE A 136 1.31 -19.18 -5.15
C ILE A 136 0.18 -20.14 -4.76
N ASN A 137 -0.51 -20.68 -5.76
CA ASN A 137 -1.52 -21.72 -5.57
C ASN A 137 -0.91 -23.12 -5.71
N ASP A 138 -0.09 -23.31 -6.74
CA ASP A 138 0.52 -24.60 -7.04
C ASP A 138 1.87 -24.40 -7.75
N MET A 139 2.81 -25.32 -7.50
CA MET A 139 4.04 -25.42 -8.26
C MET A 139 4.29 -26.88 -8.65
N VAL A 140 4.33 -27.13 -9.95
CA VAL A 140 4.63 -28.45 -10.49
C VAL A 140 6.09 -28.49 -10.90
N LEU A 141 6.88 -29.25 -10.15
CA LEU A 141 8.22 -29.62 -10.57
C LEU A 141 8.14 -30.49 -11.84
N PRO A 142 9.15 -30.42 -12.70
CA PRO A 142 9.22 -31.35 -13.81
C PRO A 142 9.34 -32.77 -13.26
N THR A 143 8.34 -33.61 -13.50
CA THR A 143 8.47 -35.06 -13.36
C THR A 143 9.10 -35.62 -14.64
N ASP A 144 9.69 -36.81 -14.56
CA ASP A 144 10.28 -37.53 -15.71
C ASP A 144 9.27 -37.88 -16.83
N SER A 145 8.03 -37.39 -16.75
CA SER A 145 6.88 -37.72 -17.59
C SER A 145 6.27 -36.52 -18.35
N LEU A 146 6.97 -35.38 -18.44
CA LEU A 146 6.56 -34.29 -19.33
C LEU A 146 6.94 -34.58 -20.79
N PRO A 147 6.06 -34.32 -21.77
CA PRO A 147 6.17 -34.82 -23.16
C PRO A 147 7.25 -34.17 -24.02
N PHE A 148 8.08 -33.28 -23.47
CA PHE A 148 9.19 -32.64 -24.19
C PHE A 148 10.49 -32.79 -23.41
N GLU A 149 11.50 -33.41 -24.02
CA GLU A 149 12.83 -33.70 -23.45
C GLU A 149 13.58 -32.46 -22.90
N TRP A 150 13.10 -31.23 -23.18
CA TRP A 150 13.75 -29.96 -22.82
C TRP A 150 13.07 -29.26 -21.62
N LEU A 151 11.92 -29.79 -21.16
CA LEU A 151 11.17 -29.36 -19.99
C LEU A 151 11.72 -29.76 -18.60
N PRO A 152 12.67 -30.72 -18.41
CA PRO A 152 13.05 -31.12 -17.05
C PRO A 152 13.81 -30.05 -16.25
N ARG A 153 14.04 -28.87 -16.85
CA ARG A 153 14.67 -27.71 -16.22
C ARG A 153 13.69 -26.70 -15.64
N TYR A 154 12.40 -26.78 -15.97
CA TYR A 154 11.44 -25.75 -15.57
C TYR A 154 10.39 -26.27 -14.60
N ALA A 155 10.10 -25.47 -13.58
CA ALA A 155 8.93 -25.64 -12.74
C ALA A 155 7.79 -24.74 -13.25
N ALA A 156 6.58 -25.27 -13.24
CA ALA A 156 5.38 -24.55 -13.64
C ALA A 156 4.65 -24.01 -12.41
N ILE A 157 4.35 -22.72 -12.39
CA ILE A 157 3.67 -22.04 -11.30
C ILE A 157 2.25 -21.69 -11.73
N ARG A 158 1.31 -21.96 -10.82
CA ARG A 158 -0.06 -21.43 -10.85
C ARG A 158 -0.27 -20.49 -9.67
N PHE A 159 -0.89 -19.35 -9.93
CA PHE A 159 -1.23 -18.35 -8.92
C PHE A 159 -2.65 -18.55 -8.39
N CYS A 160 -2.94 -17.97 -7.23
CA CYS A 160 -4.29 -17.96 -6.69
C CYS A 160 -5.23 -17.06 -7.53
N GLU A 161 -6.53 -17.33 -7.43
CA GLU A 161 -7.55 -16.39 -7.92
C GLU A 161 -7.81 -15.28 -6.88
N PRO A 162 -8.16 -14.06 -7.31
CA PRO A 162 -8.45 -13.63 -8.68
C PRO A 162 -7.23 -13.16 -9.49
N GLU A 163 -6.04 -13.06 -8.89
CA GLU A 163 -4.87 -12.47 -9.56
C GLU A 163 -4.36 -13.27 -10.76
N GLN A 164 -4.58 -14.58 -10.79
CA GLN A 164 -4.30 -15.41 -11.96
C GLN A 164 -5.13 -14.94 -13.17
N GLU A 165 -6.45 -14.88 -13.03
CA GLU A 165 -7.34 -14.44 -14.12
C GLU A 165 -6.95 -13.04 -14.60
N MET A 166 -6.78 -12.10 -13.67
CA MET A 166 -6.43 -10.72 -14.01
C MET A 166 -5.07 -10.62 -14.69
N LEU A 167 -4.09 -11.41 -14.26
CA LEU A 167 -2.76 -11.41 -14.87
C LEU A 167 -2.88 -11.91 -16.31
N TYR A 168 -3.46 -13.08 -16.54
CA TYR A 168 -3.52 -13.73 -17.86
C TYR A 168 -4.43 -13.02 -18.86
N ASN A 169 -5.38 -12.21 -18.40
CA ASN A 169 -6.24 -11.40 -19.26
C ASN A 169 -5.68 -9.99 -19.59
N ARG A 170 -4.45 -9.67 -19.18
CA ARG A 170 -3.71 -8.46 -19.61
C ARG A 170 -2.97 -8.70 -20.94
N ALA A 171 -2.68 -7.61 -21.66
CA ALA A 171 -1.91 -7.67 -22.92
C ALA A 171 -0.59 -8.45 -22.81
N LEU A 172 -0.22 -9.14 -23.90
CA LEU A 172 1.01 -9.95 -24.01
C LEU A 172 2.29 -9.20 -23.67
N ALA A 173 2.34 -7.87 -23.86
CA ALA A 173 3.50 -7.05 -23.48
C ALA A 173 3.82 -7.08 -21.97
N SER A 174 2.89 -7.58 -21.14
CA SER A 174 3.09 -7.84 -19.70
C SER A 174 3.62 -9.25 -19.39
N LYS A 175 3.83 -10.08 -20.43
CA LYS A 175 4.20 -11.51 -20.35
C LYS A 175 5.42 -11.75 -21.20
N VAL A 176 6.54 -11.17 -20.78
CA VAL A 176 7.84 -11.35 -21.40
C VAL A 176 8.71 -12.24 -20.54
N ASP A 177 9.71 -12.84 -21.16
CA ASP A 177 10.69 -13.67 -20.47
C ASP A 177 11.68 -12.79 -19.70
N ASP A 178 12.42 -13.40 -18.78
CA ASP A 178 13.45 -12.78 -17.96
C ASP A 178 13.00 -11.57 -17.12
N ILE A 179 11.72 -11.51 -16.75
CA ILE A 179 11.22 -10.54 -15.77
C ILE A 179 11.83 -10.87 -14.40
N PRO A 180 12.48 -9.90 -13.72
CA PRO A 180 13.03 -10.12 -12.39
C PRO A 180 11.93 -10.38 -11.36
N PHE A 181 12.13 -11.35 -10.47
CA PHE A 181 11.23 -11.60 -9.36
C PHE A 181 11.98 -12.14 -8.13
N TYR A 182 11.29 -12.12 -6.99
CA TYR A 182 11.70 -12.82 -5.77
C TYR A 182 10.48 -13.48 -5.10
N PHE A 183 10.71 -14.44 -4.22
CA PHE A 183 9.69 -14.99 -3.34
C PHE A 183 9.81 -14.35 -1.95
N GLU A 184 8.68 -14.11 -1.29
CA GLU A 184 8.64 -13.64 0.09
C GLU A 184 7.67 -14.46 0.95
N ASN A 185 7.64 -14.12 2.24
CA ASN A 185 6.69 -14.65 3.22
C ASN A 185 6.95 -16.11 3.63
N SER A 186 8.20 -16.47 3.95
CA SER A 186 8.54 -17.78 4.50
C SER A 186 9.58 -17.68 5.62
N LEU A 187 9.38 -18.44 6.70
CA LEU A 187 10.33 -18.55 7.80
C LEU A 187 11.72 -19.00 7.31
N GLU A 188 11.76 -19.87 6.31
CA GLU A 188 13.00 -20.41 5.74
C GLU A 188 13.84 -19.35 5.00
N PHE A 189 13.25 -18.20 4.67
CA PHE A 189 13.93 -17.10 4.00
C PHE A 189 14.57 -16.10 4.95
N ILE A 190 14.39 -16.24 6.27
CA ILE A 190 15.08 -15.37 7.22
C ILE A 190 16.56 -15.73 7.27
N ASP A 191 17.39 -14.97 6.55
CA ASP A 191 18.83 -15.16 6.47
C ASP A 191 19.64 -13.90 6.80
N GLN A 192 19.06 -12.70 6.73
CA GLN A 192 19.71 -11.43 7.09
C GLN A 192 19.14 -10.77 8.36
N PRO A 193 19.98 -10.04 9.13
CA PRO A 193 19.50 -9.16 10.19
C PRO A 193 18.45 -8.18 9.68
N GLY A 194 17.36 -8.01 10.43
CA GLY A 194 16.24 -7.16 10.06
C GLY A 194 15.13 -7.86 9.27
N GLU A 195 15.24 -9.16 8.99
CA GLU A 195 14.18 -9.93 8.34
C GLU A 195 13.15 -10.50 9.32
N TRP A 196 11.90 -10.59 8.89
CA TRP A 196 10.80 -11.15 9.69
C TRP A 196 9.85 -12.04 8.88
N HIS A 197 9.18 -12.96 9.59
CA HIS A 197 8.13 -13.81 9.05
C HIS A 197 6.95 -13.89 10.02
N LEU A 198 5.72 -13.74 9.50
CA LEU A 198 4.49 -13.94 10.26
C LEU A 198 3.92 -15.32 9.94
N ASP A 199 3.97 -16.21 10.92
CA ASP A 199 3.27 -17.49 10.88
C ASP A 199 1.82 -17.28 11.37
N GLN A 200 0.91 -17.11 10.42
CA GLN A 200 -0.50 -16.90 10.71
C GLN A 200 -1.19 -18.13 11.27
N LEU A 201 -0.67 -19.34 11.02
CA LEU A 201 -1.29 -20.57 11.51
C LEU A 201 -1.02 -20.77 13.00
N ASN A 202 0.22 -20.52 13.41
CA ASN A 202 0.65 -20.65 14.80
C ASN A 202 0.59 -19.32 15.58
N GLU A 203 0.10 -18.25 14.94
CA GLU A 203 -0.01 -16.89 15.49
C GLU A 203 1.30 -16.35 16.09
N LYS A 204 2.43 -16.63 15.43
CA LYS A 204 3.78 -16.21 15.85
C LYS A 204 4.42 -15.26 14.83
N LEU A 205 5.06 -14.22 15.32
CA LEU A 205 5.97 -13.37 14.56
C LEU A 205 7.40 -13.77 14.89
N TYR A 206 8.19 -14.08 13.85
CA TYR A 206 9.62 -14.35 13.94
C TYR A 206 10.39 -13.16 13.38
N TYR A 207 11.48 -12.78 14.05
CA TYR A 207 12.33 -11.66 13.67
C TYR A 207 13.79 -11.98 13.91
N LYS A 208 14.66 -11.72 12.92
CA LYS A 208 16.11 -11.76 13.10
C LYS A 208 16.60 -10.36 13.49
N PRO A 209 17.08 -10.15 14.71
CA PRO A 209 17.48 -8.82 15.18
C PRO A 209 18.63 -8.25 14.37
N ARG A 210 18.63 -6.92 14.22
CA ARG A 210 19.78 -6.14 13.74
C ARG A 210 20.81 -5.98 14.84
N ASP A 211 22.03 -5.60 14.47
CA ASP A 211 23.11 -5.36 15.42
C ASP A 211 22.68 -4.35 16.49
N GLY A 212 22.81 -4.75 17.77
CA GLY A 212 22.45 -3.94 18.93
C GLY A 212 20.97 -4.03 19.37
N GLU A 213 20.11 -4.70 18.60
CA GLU A 213 18.75 -5.01 19.04
C GLU A 213 18.77 -6.23 19.98
N THR A 214 18.11 -6.09 21.12
CA THR A 214 17.98 -7.09 22.18
C THR A 214 16.52 -7.17 22.60
N ILE A 215 16.09 -8.27 23.21
CA ILE A 215 14.71 -8.39 23.72
C ILE A 215 14.31 -7.27 24.73
N HIS A 216 15.29 -6.61 25.35
CA HIS A 216 15.05 -5.56 26.35
C HIS A 216 14.90 -4.16 25.78
N ASN A 217 15.33 -3.92 24.53
CA ASN A 217 15.26 -2.62 23.86
C ASN A 217 14.53 -2.73 22.51
N LEU A 218 13.69 -3.74 22.35
CA LEU A 218 12.94 -4.01 21.13
C LEU A 218 11.54 -3.38 21.23
N GLU A 219 11.31 -2.33 20.47
CA GLU A 219 9.99 -1.78 20.22
C GLU A 219 9.52 -2.22 18.83
N VAL A 220 8.48 -3.05 18.75
CA VAL A 220 7.95 -3.52 17.47
C VAL A 220 6.52 -3.06 17.29
N VAL A 221 6.25 -2.33 16.21
CA VAL A 221 4.90 -1.88 15.84
C VAL A 221 4.45 -2.60 14.57
N ALA A 222 3.28 -3.23 14.63
CA ALA A 222 2.60 -3.83 13.48
C ALA A 222 1.36 -2.99 13.12
N PRO A 223 1.20 -2.54 11.86
CA PRO A 223 0.04 -1.75 11.44
C PRO A 223 -1.21 -2.64 11.31
N TYR A 224 -2.38 -2.10 11.65
CA TYR A 224 -3.63 -2.86 11.54
C TYR A 224 -4.82 -2.05 10.98
N LEU A 225 -4.82 -0.71 11.05
CA LEU A 225 -5.80 0.15 10.36
C LEU A 225 -5.33 0.52 8.96
N GLU A 226 -6.23 0.54 7.97
CA GLU A 226 -5.90 1.02 6.62
C GLU A 226 -5.97 2.56 6.49
N THR A 227 -6.81 3.19 7.31
CA THR A 227 -7.05 4.64 7.30
C THR A 227 -7.10 5.17 8.73
N LEU A 228 -6.42 6.28 8.99
CA LEU A 228 -6.42 6.96 10.29
C LEU A 228 -7.52 8.02 10.34
N VAL A 229 -7.61 8.84 9.30
CA VAL A 229 -8.59 9.92 9.20
C VAL A 229 -9.36 9.82 7.88
N GLN A 230 -10.68 9.84 7.97
CA GLN A 230 -11.56 9.91 6.81
C GLN A 230 -12.44 11.16 6.89
N ILE A 231 -12.18 12.13 6.03
CA ILE A 231 -13.01 13.32 5.86
C ILE A 231 -13.95 13.05 4.69
N LYS A 232 -15.21 12.78 4.99
CA LYS A 232 -16.21 12.32 4.01
C LYS A 232 -17.51 13.11 4.14
N GLY A 233 -17.69 14.08 3.23
CA GLY A 233 -18.94 14.79 3.08
C GLY A 233 -19.97 14.06 2.21
N ALA A 234 -21.06 14.76 1.91
CA ALA A 234 -22.07 14.35 0.95
C ALA A 234 -22.29 15.45 -0.10
N LEU A 235 -22.89 15.13 -1.25
CA LEU A 235 -23.11 16.09 -2.35
C LEU A 235 -23.90 17.34 -1.87
N GLY A 236 -24.91 17.14 -1.02
CA GLY A 236 -25.70 18.23 -0.44
C GLY A 236 -25.13 18.82 0.86
N ASN A 237 -24.15 18.16 1.47
CA ASN A 237 -23.52 18.60 2.73
C ASN A 237 -22.04 18.22 2.73
N PRO A 238 -21.20 18.92 1.96
CA PRO A 238 -19.77 18.63 1.91
C PRO A 238 -19.11 18.98 3.23
N ALA A 239 -18.14 18.16 3.67
CA ALA A 239 -17.28 18.49 4.80
C ALA A 239 -16.44 19.72 4.45
N ARG A 240 -16.30 20.68 5.36
CA ARG A 240 -15.59 21.94 5.05
C ARG A 240 -14.89 22.60 6.22
N ASN A 241 -13.84 23.37 5.89
CA ASN A 241 -13.11 24.23 6.84
C ASN A 241 -12.51 23.42 8.00
N ILE A 242 -11.89 22.28 7.68
CA ILE A 242 -11.22 21.39 8.65
C ILE A 242 -9.72 21.40 8.36
N GLN A 243 -8.91 21.49 9.41
CA GLN A 243 -7.46 21.60 9.29
C GLN A 243 -6.74 20.59 10.17
N PHE A 244 -5.65 20.01 9.67
CA PHE A 244 -4.72 19.16 10.41
C PHE A 244 -3.31 19.76 10.32
N LYS A 245 -2.71 20.07 11.47
CA LYS A 245 -1.42 20.78 11.54
C LYS A 245 -0.41 20.18 12.51
N GLY A 246 0.82 19.97 12.05
CA GLY A 246 1.93 19.57 12.93
C GLY A 246 1.81 18.15 13.51
N LEU A 247 0.96 17.30 12.93
CA LEU A 247 0.72 15.92 13.41
C LEU A 247 1.57 14.93 12.63
N GLN A 248 1.83 13.77 13.25
CA GLN A 248 2.42 12.61 12.59
C GLN A 248 1.34 11.57 12.33
N PHE A 249 1.26 11.03 11.11
CA PHE A 249 0.34 9.98 10.69
C PHE A 249 1.15 8.73 10.37
N MET A 250 0.98 7.67 11.17
CA MET A 250 1.86 6.51 11.11
C MET A 250 1.13 5.17 11.20
N HIS A 251 1.82 4.12 10.74
CA HIS A 251 1.48 2.71 10.96
C HIS A 251 0.12 2.28 10.38
N THR A 252 -0.17 2.63 9.12
CA THR A 252 -1.31 2.03 8.40
C THR A 252 -0.93 0.78 7.63
N THR A 253 -1.90 -0.12 7.41
CA THR A 253 -1.73 -1.38 6.68
C THR A 253 -2.46 -1.34 5.33
N TRP A 254 -2.24 -2.37 4.52
CA TRP A 254 -3.08 -2.71 3.37
C TRP A 254 -2.97 -4.19 3.07
N LEU A 255 -4.05 -4.93 3.29
CA LEU A 255 -4.03 -6.40 3.25
C LEU A 255 -4.62 -6.98 1.96
N ARG A 256 -4.95 -6.15 0.96
CA ARG A 256 -5.42 -6.67 -0.34
C ARG A 256 -4.43 -7.65 -0.97
N PRO A 257 -3.10 -7.41 -0.99
CA PRO A 257 -2.15 -8.36 -1.57
C PRO A 257 -2.26 -9.78 -0.99
N ASP A 258 -2.41 -9.91 0.33
CA ASP A 258 -2.56 -11.23 1.00
C ASP A 258 -3.87 -11.94 0.62
N ASN A 259 -4.92 -11.19 0.28
CA ASN A 259 -6.26 -11.74 0.09
C ASN A 259 -6.65 -11.91 -1.38
N LYS A 260 -6.08 -11.11 -2.30
CA LYS A 260 -6.48 -11.04 -3.72
C LYS A 260 -5.31 -10.83 -4.68
N GLY A 261 -4.08 -11.09 -4.23
CA GLY A 261 -2.87 -10.64 -4.90
C GLY A 261 -2.86 -9.12 -5.10
N ASN A 262 -1.98 -8.61 -5.95
CA ASN A 262 -2.01 -7.22 -6.38
C ASN A 262 -1.27 -7.04 -7.69
N LEU A 263 -1.98 -6.61 -8.73
CA LEU A 263 -1.39 -6.25 -10.01
C LEU A 263 -1.40 -4.73 -10.12
N THR A 264 -0.26 -4.09 -9.85
CA THR A 264 -0.23 -2.63 -9.96
C THR A 264 -0.41 -2.18 -11.41
N TYR A 265 -0.96 -0.98 -11.52
CA TYR A 265 -1.18 -0.22 -12.73
C TYR A 265 -0.58 1.18 -12.55
N LEU A 266 -0.76 2.06 -13.53
CA LEU A 266 -0.23 3.41 -13.52
C LEU A 266 -0.60 4.17 -12.24
N ALA A 267 0.33 5.00 -11.76
CA ALA A 267 0.16 5.86 -10.59
C ALA A 267 -0.31 5.14 -9.31
N GLY A 268 0.17 3.91 -9.08
CA GLY A 268 -0.10 3.15 -7.84
C GLY A 268 -1.52 2.57 -7.73
N GLN A 269 -2.34 2.69 -8.78
CA GLN A 269 -3.60 1.96 -8.90
C GLN A 269 -3.33 0.45 -9.03
N TYR A 270 -4.36 -0.36 -8.86
CA TYR A 270 -4.28 -1.80 -9.11
C TYR A 270 -5.41 -2.26 -10.02
N VAL A 271 -5.14 -3.33 -10.77
CA VAL A 271 -6.14 -4.00 -11.60
C VAL A 271 -7.13 -4.74 -10.69
N SER A 272 -8.42 -4.46 -10.85
CA SER A 272 -9.53 -5.11 -10.17
C SER A 272 -10.37 -6.00 -11.08
N GLY A 273 -10.06 -6.03 -12.39
CA GLY A 273 -10.65 -6.94 -13.37
C GLY A 273 -10.05 -6.72 -14.76
N ALA A 274 -10.02 -7.77 -15.58
CA ALA A 274 -9.53 -7.71 -16.95
C ALA A 274 -10.35 -8.65 -17.85
N ASN A 275 -10.82 -8.18 -19.01
CA ASN A 275 -11.76 -8.95 -19.85
C ASN A 275 -11.13 -9.55 -21.12
N GLY A 276 -9.80 -9.71 -21.18
CA GLY A 276 -9.09 -10.33 -22.31
C GLY A 276 -8.94 -9.45 -23.55
N SER A 277 -9.79 -8.42 -23.72
CA SER A 277 -9.71 -7.41 -24.80
C SER A 277 -8.83 -6.21 -24.43
N ASN A 278 -7.87 -6.39 -23.53
CA ASN A 278 -7.03 -5.33 -22.96
C ASN A 278 -7.80 -4.18 -22.28
N GLN A 279 -9.06 -4.41 -21.88
CA GLN A 279 -9.80 -3.47 -21.03
C GLN A 279 -9.58 -3.85 -19.57
N LEU A 280 -9.06 -2.88 -18.81
CA LEU A 280 -8.76 -3.05 -17.39
C LEU A 280 -9.77 -2.23 -16.57
N LEU A 281 -10.28 -2.87 -15.53
CA LEU A 281 -10.89 -2.20 -14.41
C LEU A 281 -9.79 -1.90 -13.40
N VAL A 282 -9.70 -0.66 -12.97
CA VAL A 282 -8.72 -0.22 -11.97
C VAL A 282 -9.40 0.28 -10.71
N SER A 283 -8.70 0.12 -9.59
CA SER A 283 -9.07 0.69 -8.31
C SER A 283 -7.81 1.16 -7.58
N ARG A 284 -7.98 1.74 -6.40
CA ARG A 284 -6.93 2.45 -5.67
C ARG A 284 -6.63 1.80 -4.32
N PRO A 285 -5.37 1.82 -3.85
CA PRO A 285 -5.04 1.45 -2.48
C PRO A 285 -5.74 2.37 -1.46
N PRO A 286 -5.93 1.93 -0.21
CA PRO A 286 -6.34 2.80 0.87
C PRO A 286 -5.27 3.88 1.15
N ALA A 287 -5.65 4.86 1.96
CA ALA A 287 -4.78 5.96 2.36
C ALA A 287 -4.89 6.23 3.86
N ALA A 288 -3.80 6.69 4.48
CA ALA A 288 -3.81 7.05 5.90
C ALA A 288 -4.75 8.23 6.18
N VAL A 289 -4.80 9.22 5.28
CA VAL A 289 -5.78 10.29 5.31
C VAL A 289 -6.54 10.33 3.99
N GLN A 290 -7.88 10.33 4.07
CA GLN A 290 -8.78 10.38 2.91
C GLN A 290 -9.64 11.64 2.95
N ILE A 291 -9.76 12.31 1.80
CA ILE A 291 -10.57 13.52 1.62
C ILE A 291 -11.56 13.27 0.49
N ASN A 292 -12.85 13.16 0.81
CA ASN A 292 -13.92 12.83 -0.13
C ASN A 292 -15.10 13.80 0.05
N MET A 293 -15.61 14.36 -1.05
CA MET A 293 -16.73 15.31 -1.04
C MET A 293 -16.54 16.43 -0.01
N ALA A 294 -15.34 17.01 0.02
CA ALA A 294 -14.93 17.98 1.03
C ALA A 294 -14.27 19.22 0.41
N ASN A 295 -14.46 20.38 1.04
CA ASN A 295 -13.93 21.65 0.54
C ASN A 295 -13.19 22.45 1.60
N ASN A 296 -12.13 23.16 1.21
CA ASN A 296 -11.33 23.95 2.14
C ASN A 296 -10.77 23.12 3.31
N ILE A 297 -10.23 21.94 2.97
CA ILE A 297 -9.47 21.11 3.91
C ILE A 297 -7.99 21.51 3.83
N VAL A 298 -7.36 21.68 4.99
CA VAL A 298 -5.94 22.08 5.07
C VAL A 298 -5.15 20.98 5.77
N ILE A 299 -4.19 20.38 5.06
CA ILE A 299 -3.21 19.44 5.59
C ILE A 299 -1.85 20.12 5.54
N GLU A 300 -1.40 20.67 6.67
CA GLU A 300 -0.25 21.56 6.73
C GLU A 300 0.82 21.11 7.74
N LYS A 301 2.10 21.10 7.34
CA LYS A 301 3.23 20.82 8.25
C LYS A 301 3.12 19.49 9.01
N ASN A 302 2.46 18.49 8.43
CA ASN A 302 2.35 17.16 9.02
C ASN A 302 3.48 16.24 8.53
N ILE A 303 3.68 15.13 9.24
CA ILE A 303 4.59 14.06 8.87
C ILE A 303 3.77 12.81 8.56
N PHE A 304 3.96 12.22 7.40
CA PHE A 304 3.40 10.92 7.04
C PHE A 304 4.55 9.92 6.93
N MET A 305 4.54 8.90 7.79
CA MET A 305 5.65 7.96 7.87
C MET A 305 5.21 6.55 8.24
N HIS A 306 5.93 5.52 7.80
CA HIS A 306 5.67 4.13 8.17
C HIS A 306 4.27 3.66 7.73
N LEU A 307 3.95 3.87 6.45
CA LEU A 307 2.61 3.59 5.90
C LEU A 307 2.63 2.41 4.91
N GLY A 308 1.61 1.56 5.01
CA GLY A 308 1.46 0.33 4.22
C GLY A 308 0.83 0.52 2.83
N ALA A 309 0.28 1.70 2.55
CA ALA A 309 -0.30 2.07 1.25
C ALA A 309 -0.12 3.57 0.95
N THR A 310 -1.18 4.32 0.66
CA THR A 310 -1.11 5.75 0.31
C THR A 310 -1.01 6.63 1.56
N ALA A 311 -0.29 7.75 1.51
CA ALA A 311 -0.27 8.69 2.64
C ALA A 311 -1.52 9.55 2.70
N LEU A 312 -1.80 10.28 1.61
CA LEU A 312 -2.95 11.17 1.49
C LEU A 312 -3.65 10.95 0.14
N ASP A 313 -4.98 10.77 0.16
CA ASP A 313 -5.78 10.63 -1.06
C ASP A 313 -6.93 11.65 -1.10
N ILE A 314 -6.91 12.51 -2.12
CA ILE A 314 -7.98 13.45 -2.46
C ILE A 314 -8.86 12.80 -3.53
N GLN A 315 -10.12 12.59 -3.16
CA GLN A 315 -11.08 11.77 -3.88
C GLN A 315 -12.24 12.59 -4.44
N TYR A 316 -13.20 11.87 -5.00
CA TYR A 316 -14.42 12.36 -5.63
C TYR A 316 -15.01 13.60 -4.96
N GLY A 317 -15.19 14.66 -5.77
CA GLY A 317 -15.86 15.91 -5.38
C GLY A 317 -15.11 16.77 -4.36
N ALA A 318 -13.86 16.44 -4.00
CA ALA A 318 -13.08 17.23 -3.08
C ALA A 318 -12.33 18.39 -3.79
N GLY A 319 -12.54 19.63 -3.35
CA GLY A 319 -11.93 20.80 -4.00
C GLY A 319 -11.51 21.92 -3.05
N HIS A 320 -10.71 22.86 -3.55
CA HIS A 320 -10.18 23.98 -2.75
C HIS A 320 -9.37 23.53 -1.52
N ASN A 321 -8.78 22.34 -1.56
CA ASN A 321 -7.99 21.82 -0.46
C ASN A 321 -6.53 22.26 -0.60
N THR A 322 -5.85 22.42 0.54
CA THR A 322 -4.42 22.76 0.58
C THR A 322 -3.64 21.66 1.25
N VAL A 323 -2.63 21.14 0.56
CA VAL A 323 -1.65 20.19 1.11
C VAL A 323 -0.28 20.86 1.01
N ALA A 324 0.21 21.38 2.14
CA ALA A 324 1.40 22.22 2.15
C ALA A 324 2.40 21.93 3.27
N GLY A 325 3.70 21.95 2.95
CA GLY A 325 4.73 21.87 3.97
C GLY A 325 4.86 20.50 4.67
N ASN A 326 4.27 19.44 4.11
CA ASN A 326 4.28 18.12 4.75
C ASN A 326 5.56 17.33 4.39
N LEU A 327 6.01 16.49 5.33
CA LEU A 327 7.03 15.46 5.10
C LEU A 327 6.32 14.14 4.82
N ILE A 328 6.69 13.45 3.74
CA ILE A 328 6.17 12.12 3.39
C ILE A 328 7.34 11.19 3.10
N GLN A 329 7.52 10.17 3.95
CA GLN A 329 8.65 9.25 3.89
C GLN A 329 8.22 7.84 4.29
N ASP A 330 8.90 6.82 3.78
CA ASP A 330 8.64 5.43 4.16
C ASP A 330 7.16 5.00 3.99
N VAL A 331 6.67 5.19 2.77
CA VAL A 331 5.30 4.88 2.34
C VAL A 331 5.36 3.79 1.27
N SER A 332 4.63 2.68 1.44
CA SER A 332 4.65 1.56 0.48
C SER A 332 3.92 1.86 -0.84
N GLY A 333 3.00 2.83 -0.84
CA GLY A 333 2.22 3.25 -2.01
C GLY A 333 2.51 4.70 -2.41
N ASN A 334 1.48 5.42 -2.84
CA ASN A 334 1.63 6.82 -3.25
C ASN A 334 1.82 7.75 -2.04
N GLY A 335 2.64 8.79 -2.18
CA GLY A 335 2.67 9.88 -1.19
C GLY A 335 1.35 10.65 -1.19
N ILE A 336 1.07 11.38 -2.27
CA ILE A 336 -0.18 12.12 -2.45
C ILE A 336 -0.85 11.62 -3.73
N SER A 337 -2.11 11.20 -3.61
CA SER A 337 -2.98 10.80 -4.71
C SER A 337 -4.08 11.85 -4.90
N ILE A 338 -4.32 12.24 -6.15
CA ILE A 338 -5.46 13.09 -6.55
C ILE A 338 -6.05 12.48 -7.80
N ALA A 339 -7.17 11.79 -7.66
CA ALA A 339 -7.79 11.14 -8.80
C ALA A 339 -9.30 11.02 -8.65
N ARG A 340 -10.00 11.35 -9.73
CA ARG A 340 -11.37 10.92 -9.98
C ARG A 340 -11.37 9.42 -10.22
N SER A 341 -11.76 8.67 -9.22
CA SER A 341 -12.29 7.33 -9.41
C SER A 341 -13.25 7.13 -8.26
N SER A 342 -14.52 7.10 -8.64
CA SER A 342 -15.62 6.98 -7.72
C SER A 342 -15.56 5.60 -7.05
N CYS A 343 -15.56 5.59 -5.72
CA CYS A 343 -16.15 4.45 -5.03
C CYS A 343 -17.67 4.45 -5.39
N PRO A 344 -18.32 3.31 -5.74
CA PRO A 344 -17.86 1.93 -5.55
C PRO A 344 -17.70 1.10 -6.84
N LYS A 345 -17.84 1.67 -8.06
CA LYS A 345 -17.76 0.87 -9.29
C LYS A 345 -16.34 0.94 -9.88
N PRO A 346 -15.70 -0.21 -10.17
CA PRO A 346 -14.47 -0.22 -10.94
C PRO A 346 -14.69 0.53 -12.25
N GLU A 347 -13.89 1.56 -12.51
CA GLU A 347 -14.03 2.36 -13.72
C GLU A 347 -13.23 1.68 -14.84
N MET A 348 -13.87 1.49 -15.99
CA MET A 348 -13.15 1.31 -17.24
C MET A 348 -12.47 2.65 -17.57
N PHE A 349 -11.29 2.61 -18.21
CA PHE A 349 -10.59 3.78 -18.79
C PHE A 349 -11.41 4.50 -19.90
N ALA A 350 -12.65 4.90 -19.63
CA ALA A 350 -13.56 5.53 -20.55
C ALA A 350 -13.95 6.92 -20.02
N ASN A 351 -13.76 7.92 -20.87
CA ASN A 351 -13.96 9.36 -20.67
C ASN A 351 -15.39 9.74 -20.22
N GLN A 352 -15.76 9.52 -18.96
CA GLN A 352 -17.03 10.05 -18.44
C GLN A 352 -16.86 11.50 -18.01
N ILE A 353 -17.59 12.39 -18.69
CA ILE A 353 -17.70 13.80 -18.33
C ILE A 353 -18.59 13.89 -17.08
N PRO A 354 -18.13 14.53 -15.98
CA PRO A 354 -18.95 14.77 -14.80
C PRO A 354 -20.29 15.43 -15.15
N ALA A 355 -21.37 14.99 -14.52
CA ALA A 355 -22.68 15.59 -14.73
C ALA A 355 -22.72 17.04 -14.20
N THR A 356 -21.92 17.34 -13.16
CA THR A 356 -21.76 18.69 -12.62
C THR A 356 -20.32 18.97 -12.19
N GLY A 357 -19.91 20.25 -12.13
CA GLY A 357 -18.60 20.65 -11.62
C GLY A 357 -18.38 20.37 -10.12
N MET A 358 -19.43 20.03 -9.37
CA MET A 358 -19.31 19.64 -7.95
C MET A 358 -18.74 18.23 -7.77
N GLU A 359 -18.84 17.39 -8.80
CA GLU A 359 -18.35 16.01 -8.82
C GLU A 359 -16.90 15.88 -9.27
N THR A 360 -16.18 16.99 -9.43
CA THR A 360 -14.76 17.01 -9.82
C THR A 360 -13.88 17.50 -8.70
N GLU A 361 -12.73 16.84 -8.55
CA GLU A 361 -11.58 17.35 -7.84
C GLU A 361 -11.10 18.62 -8.54
N ARG A 362 -11.09 19.75 -7.82
CA ARG A 362 -10.83 21.07 -8.43
C ARG A 362 -10.14 22.02 -7.47
N HIS A 363 -9.30 22.90 -8.01
CA HIS A 363 -8.66 23.99 -7.25
C HIS A 363 -7.91 23.51 -6.00
N ASN A 364 -7.36 22.29 -6.00
CA ASN A 364 -6.51 21.79 -4.92
C ASN A 364 -5.08 22.35 -5.09
N LEU A 365 -4.50 22.88 -4.01
CA LEU A 365 -3.15 23.40 -3.97
C LEU A 365 -2.22 22.38 -3.29
N ILE A 366 -1.24 21.88 -4.04
CA ILE A 366 -0.15 21.04 -3.53
C ILE A 366 1.13 21.84 -3.63
N SER A 367 1.74 22.20 -2.51
CA SER A 367 2.92 23.08 -2.50
C SER A 367 3.88 22.74 -1.38
N ASN A 368 5.19 22.87 -1.63
CA ASN A 368 6.22 22.77 -0.60
C ASN A 368 6.18 21.49 0.26
N ASN A 369 5.72 20.36 -0.29
CA ASN A 369 5.80 19.06 0.39
C ASN A 369 7.14 18.40 0.06
N TYR A 370 7.79 17.80 1.05
CA TYR A 370 9.00 17.01 0.85
C TYR A 370 8.64 15.52 0.85
N ILE A 371 8.74 14.89 -0.32
CA ILE A 371 8.38 13.48 -0.51
C ILE A 371 9.63 12.72 -0.90
N THR A 372 10.04 11.76 -0.07
CA THR A 372 11.18 10.91 -0.37
C THR A 372 10.73 9.64 -1.08
N PRO A 373 11.45 9.16 -2.11
CA PRO A 373 11.19 7.85 -2.69
C PRO A 373 11.49 6.76 -1.64
N HIS A 374 10.65 5.73 -1.55
CA HIS A 374 10.92 4.57 -0.71
C HIS A 374 10.52 3.26 -1.40
N TRP A 375 11.41 2.27 -1.33
CA TRP A 375 11.33 0.80 -1.58
C TRP A 375 10.49 0.19 -2.73
N HIS A 376 9.60 0.92 -3.40
CA HIS A 376 9.10 0.60 -4.74
C HIS A 376 9.45 1.77 -5.67
N ARG A 377 10.05 1.44 -6.82
CA ARG A 377 10.92 2.32 -7.61
C ARG A 377 10.20 3.42 -8.41
N PHE A 378 9.00 3.84 -8.02
CA PHE A 378 8.24 4.82 -8.80
C PHE A 378 7.54 5.84 -7.91
N PHE A 379 8.07 7.06 -7.92
CA PHE A 379 7.33 8.25 -7.51
C PHE A 379 6.36 8.63 -8.64
N TRP A 380 5.06 8.57 -8.37
CA TRP A 380 4.03 9.10 -9.25
C TRP A 380 3.28 10.23 -8.56
N VAL A 381 3.39 11.45 -9.09
CA VAL A 381 2.33 12.46 -8.93
C VAL A 381 1.36 12.21 -10.07
N GLY A 382 0.41 11.30 -9.84
CA GLY A 382 -0.65 11.03 -10.82
C GLY A 382 -1.65 12.18 -10.84
N TRP A 383 -1.57 13.05 -11.85
CA TRP A 383 -2.68 13.94 -12.18
C TRP A 383 -3.60 13.19 -13.14
N HIS A 384 -4.81 12.84 -12.71
CA HIS A 384 -5.89 12.52 -13.67
C HIS A 384 -6.64 13.81 -14.00
N ILE A 385 -6.09 14.57 -14.95
CA ILE A 385 -6.75 15.75 -15.50
C ILE A 385 -7.86 15.27 -16.45
N GLY A 386 -9.10 15.30 -15.97
CA GLY A 386 -10.29 15.05 -16.79
C GLY A 386 -10.60 16.14 -17.83
N ARG A 387 -9.76 17.18 -17.99
CA ARG A 387 -9.84 18.17 -19.08
C ARG A 387 -8.49 18.82 -19.39
N LEU A 388 -7.91 18.48 -20.54
CA LEU A 388 -7.15 19.46 -21.31
C LEU A 388 -8.11 20.62 -21.62
N CYS A 389 -7.98 21.73 -20.90
CA CYS A 389 -8.56 22.98 -21.35
C CYS A 389 -7.83 23.37 -22.65
N LYS A 390 -8.55 23.39 -23.75
CA LYS A 390 -8.04 23.63 -25.12
C LYS A 390 -7.71 25.11 -25.37
N GLN A 391 -7.24 25.85 -24.36
CA GLN A 391 -7.10 27.31 -24.41
C GLN A 391 -5.85 27.86 -23.69
N CYS A 392 -4.74 27.12 -23.70
CA CYS A 392 -3.42 27.69 -23.39
C CYS A 392 -2.46 27.45 -24.56
N TYR A 393 -2.82 28.01 -25.71
CA TYR A 393 -1.89 28.38 -26.77
C TYR A 393 -2.40 29.71 -27.34
N HIS A 394 -1.92 30.81 -26.78
CA HIS A 394 -1.73 32.08 -27.45
C HIS A 394 -0.55 32.79 -26.80
#